data_AF-A0A6G1DBN2-F1
#
_entry.id   AF-A0A6G1DBN2-F1
#
_cell.length_a   1.000
_cell.length_b   1.000
_cell.length_c   1.000
_cell.angle_alpha   90.00
_cell.angle_beta   90.00
_cell.angle_gamma   90.00
#
_symmetry.space_group_name_H-M   'P 1'
#
loop_
_entity.id
_entity.type
_entity.pdbx_description
1 polymer ?
#
loop_
_entity_poly.entity_id
_entity_poly.type
_entity_poly.pdbx_seq_one_letter_code
_entity_poly.pdbx_strand_id
1 'polypeptide(L)'
;MYRLQSQYVTTSRELLEKLVAETTSEGISSIAKGKLNEYSERIEELASRLAFQLELSLAMSGDEKAVETTREKESNLGPEQIRSPIALSSGLRRRFTVQLEAERPIHEKEINCGGPLRLDAAAQAHIENHRKLQEDLTDEIVELACQLKDRSLMMNQSVQVTEEVDLFFVDAVM
;
A
#
# COMPACT_ATOMS: atom_id res chain seq x y z
N MET A 1 9.77 8.77 -18.30
CA MET A 1 8.73 8.26 -17.38
C MET A 1 7.52 7.71 -18.14
N TYR A 2 6.90 8.49 -19.04
CA TYR A 2 5.69 8.10 -19.77
C TYR A 2 5.80 6.82 -20.62
N ARG A 3 6.96 6.55 -21.22
CA ARG A 3 7.21 5.30 -21.97
C ARG A 3 7.02 4.05 -21.11
N LEU A 4 7.47 4.09 -19.85
CA LEU A 4 7.38 2.96 -18.94
C LEU A 4 5.94 2.75 -18.44
N GLN A 5 5.20 3.84 -18.20
CA GLN A 5 3.79 3.80 -17.82
C GLN A 5 2.91 3.24 -18.93
N SER A 6 3.12 3.69 -20.17
CA SER A 6 2.42 3.15 -21.35
C SER A 6 2.75 1.68 -21.56
N GLN A 7 4.03 1.30 -21.44
CA GLN A 7 4.47 -0.09 -21.54
C GLN A 7 3.79 -0.97 -20.49
N TYR A 8 3.74 -0.54 -19.22
CA TYR A 8 3.08 -1.29 -18.15
C TYR A 8 1.60 -1.59 -18.44
N VAL A 9 0.85 -0.59 -18.93
CA VAL A 9 -0.56 -0.77 -19.33
C VAL A 9 -0.67 -1.78 -20.46
N THR A 10 0.18 -1.67 -21.49
CA THR A 10 0.17 -2.60 -22.62
C THR A 10 0.50 -4.03 -22.20
N THR A 11 1.52 -4.23 -21.37
CA THR A 11 1.88 -5.58 -20.87
C THR A 11 0.77 -6.16 -19.99
N SER A 12 0.08 -5.32 -19.21
CA SER A 12 -1.06 -5.76 -18.40
C SER A 12 -2.23 -6.25 -19.25
N ARG A 13 -2.55 -5.57 -20.36
CA ARG A 13 -3.57 -6.01 -21.33
C ARG A 13 -3.17 -7.33 -21.99
N GLU A 14 -1.92 -7.46 -22.41
CA GLU A 14 -1.39 -8.68 -23.03
C GLU A 14 -1.44 -9.89 -22.08
N LEU A 15 -1.05 -9.69 -20.81
CA LEU A 15 -1.16 -10.74 -19.78
C LEU A 15 -2.62 -11.14 -19.54
N LEU A 16 -3.55 -10.19 -19.53
CA LEU A 16 -4.97 -10.48 -19.40
C LEU A 16 -5.50 -11.28 -20.60
N GLU A 17 -5.09 -10.93 -21.83
CA GLU A 17 -5.42 -11.66 -23.05
C GLU A 17 -4.89 -13.10 -23.02
N LYS A 18 -3.65 -13.31 -22.53
CA LYS A 18 -3.11 -14.65 -22.32
C LYS A 18 -3.96 -15.45 -21.34
N LEU A 19 -4.43 -14.85 -20.25
CA LEU A 19 -5.32 -15.52 -19.30
C LEU A 19 -6.70 -15.85 -19.89
N VAL A 20 -7.17 -15.08 -20.88
CA VAL A 20 -8.39 -15.43 -21.65
C VAL A 20 -8.13 -16.63 -22.56
N ALA A 21 -6.98 -16.64 -23.25
CA ALA A 21 -6.60 -17.69 -24.19
C ALA A 21 -6.20 -19.00 -23.50
N GLU A 22 -5.68 -18.93 -22.26
CA GLU A 22 -5.25 -20.05 -21.45
C GLU A 22 -6.45 -20.74 -20.78
N THR A 23 -7.23 -21.39 -21.64
CA THR A 23 -8.16 -22.43 -21.20
C THR A 23 -7.33 -23.67 -20.86
N THR A 24 -7.57 -24.25 -19.69
CA THR A 24 -6.97 -25.54 -19.31
C THR A 24 -7.28 -26.59 -20.38
N SER A 25 -6.51 -27.68 -20.48
CA SER A 25 -6.75 -28.76 -21.48
C SER A 25 -8.16 -29.38 -21.41
N GLU A 26 -8.95 -29.02 -20.40
CA GLU A 26 -10.35 -29.38 -20.17
C GLU A 26 -11.36 -28.31 -20.64
N GLY A 27 -10.91 -27.22 -21.27
CA GLY A 27 -11.76 -26.11 -21.77
C GLY A 27 -12.26 -25.16 -20.69
N ILE A 28 -11.81 -25.34 -19.44
CA ILE A 28 -12.21 -24.50 -18.30
C ILE A 28 -11.28 -23.28 -18.27
N SER A 29 -11.87 -22.09 -18.28
CA SER A 29 -11.13 -20.83 -18.15
C SER A 29 -10.40 -20.80 -16.80
N SER A 30 -9.09 -20.54 -16.83
CA SER A 30 -8.21 -20.48 -15.64
C SER A 30 -8.72 -19.48 -14.58
N ILE A 31 -9.47 -18.46 -15.01
CA ILE A 31 -10.00 -17.39 -14.17
C ILE A 31 -11.51 -17.24 -14.39
N ALA A 32 -12.26 -17.01 -13.31
CA ALA A 32 -13.68 -16.70 -13.38
C ALA A 32 -13.93 -15.42 -14.20
N LYS A 33 -14.89 -15.45 -15.15
CA LYS A 33 -15.21 -14.31 -16.03
C LYS A 33 -15.43 -12.98 -15.31
N GLY A 34 -16.05 -13.01 -14.12
CA GLY A 34 -16.24 -11.81 -13.31
C GLY A 34 -14.93 -11.16 -12.86
N LYS A 35 -13.92 -11.96 -12.52
CA LYS A 35 -12.58 -11.47 -12.15
C LYS A 35 -11.80 -10.96 -13.34
N LEU A 36 -11.93 -11.62 -14.49
CA LEU A 36 -11.35 -11.14 -15.75
C LEU A 36 -11.86 -9.73 -16.10
N ASN A 37 -13.18 -9.51 -15.97
CA ASN A 37 -13.80 -8.21 -16.21
C ASN A 37 -13.32 -7.15 -15.20
N GLU A 38 -13.26 -7.50 -13.91
CA GLU A 38 -12.73 -6.62 -12.85
C GLU A 38 -11.29 -6.17 -13.14
N TYR A 39 -10.42 -7.09 -13.60
CA TYR A 39 -9.06 -6.73 -14.00
C TYR A 39 -9.02 -5.86 -15.25
N SER A 40 -9.87 -6.15 -16.24
CA SER A 40 -10.01 -5.30 -17.44
C SER A 40 -10.38 -3.87 -17.06
N GLU A 41 -11.38 -3.70 -16.19
CA GLU A 41 -11.83 -2.38 -15.73
C GLU A 41 -10.73 -1.63 -14.98
N ARG A 42 -10.01 -2.31 -14.08
CA ARG A 42 -8.88 -1.71 -13.34
C ARG A 42 -7.73 -1.27 -14.25
N ILE A 43 -7.45 -2.02 -15.31
CA ILE A 43 -6.42 -1.65 -16.29
C ILE A 43 -6.85 -0.40 -17.06
N GLU A 44 -8.12 -0.31 -17.48
CA GLU A 44 -8.63 0.87 -18.18
C GLU A 44 -8.73 2.10 -17.26
N GLU A 45 -9.16 1.93 -16.01
CA GLU A 45 -9.16 3.02 -15.02
C GLU A 45 -7.73 3.57 -14.80
N LEU A 46 -6.75 2.67 -14.67
CA LEU A 46 -5.35 3.05 -14.55
C LEU A 46 -4.85 3.75 -15.82
N ALA A 47 -5.26 3.30 -17.01
CA ALA A 47 -4.93 3.95 -18.27
C ALA A 47 -5.55 5.36 -18.36
N SER A 48 -6.81 5.54 -17.96
CA SER A 48 -7.48 6.85 -17.92
C SER A 48 -6.79 7.79 -16.92
N ARG A 49 -6.42 7.30 -15.74
CA ARG A 49 -5.71 8.13 -14.74
C ARG A 49 -4.34 8.58 -15.24
N LEU A 50 -3.61 7.71 -15.94
CA LEU A 50 -2.33 8.05 -16.55
C LEU A 50 -2.50 9.01 -17.73
N ALA A 51 -3.52 8.82 -18.57
CA ALA A 51 -3.83 9.73 -19.67
C ALA A 51 -4.19 11.14 -19.15
N PHE A 52 -5.01 11.22 -18.10
CA PHE A 52 -5.36 12.48 -17.44
C PHE A 52 -4.13 13.18 -16.82
N GLN A 53 -3.26 12.43 -16.15
CA GLN A 53 -2.00 12.98 -15.63
C GLN A 53 -1.08 13.49 -16.74
N LEU A 54 -1.03 12.78 -17.87
CA LEU A 54 -0.25 13.18 -19.04
C LEU A 54 -0.83 14.46 -19.66
N GLU A 55 -2.14 14.54 -19.84
CA GLU A 55 -2.83 15.71 -20.38
C GLU A 55 -2.62 16.95 -19.48
N LEU A 56 -2.70 16.77 -18.15
CA LEU A 56 -2.41 17.83 -17.18
C LEU A 56 -0.94 18.26 -17.23
N SER A 57 0.00 17.33 -17.41
CA SER A 57 1.43 17.63 -17.53
C SER A 57 1.78 18.37 -18.83
N LEU A 58 1.07 18.05 -19.92
CA LEU A 58 1.26 18.68 -21.23
C LEU A 58 0.65 20.08 -21.25
N ALA A 59 -0.52 20.27 -20.63
CA ALA A 59 -1.16 21.58 -20.47
C ALA A 59 -0.32 22.56 -19.63
N MET A 60 0.54 22.04 -18.74
CA MET A 60 1.47 22.84 -17.94
C MET A 60 2.84 23.07 -18.60
N SER A 61 3.15 22.40 -19.70
CA SER A 61 4.39 22.52 -20.44
C SER A 61 4.11 23.13 -21.81
N GLY A 62 4.03 24.46 -21.87
CA GLY A 62 3.85 25.18 -23.12
C GLY A 62 4.96 24.92 -24.13
N ASP A 63 4.51 24.54 -25.32
CA ASP A 63 5.10 24.61 -26.66
C ASP A 63 6.32 23.73 -27.06
N GLU A 64 6.35 23.51 -28.38
CA GLU A 64 7.40 23.09 -29.31
C GLU A 64 7.85 21.61 -29.49
N LYS A 65 7.29 21.04 -30.58
CA LYS A 65 8.01 20.45 -31.73
C LYS A 65 8.09 18.91 -31.87
N ALA A 66 7.24 18.42 -32.77
CA ALA A 66 7.42 17.43 -33.87
C ALA A 66 8.61 16.43 -33.90
N VAL A 67 8.35 15.31 -34.62
CA VAL A 67 9.25 14.30 -35.25
C VAL A 67 9.31 12.98 -34.44
N GLU A 68 8.62 11.88 -34.80
CA GLU A 68 8.71 10.98 -35.98
C GLU A 68 9.65 9.76 -35.79
N THR A 69 9.10 8.55 -35.99
CA THR A 69 9.72 7.22 -36.25
C THR A 69 10.59 6.62 -35.11
N THR A 70 10.78 5.32 -34.87
CA THR A 70 10.97 4.07 -35.65
C THR A 70 10.90 2.90 -34.61
N ARG A 71 10.19 1.78 -34.83
CA ARG A 71 10.60 0.51 -35.49
C ARG A 71 11.27 -0.56 -34.56
N GLU A 72 10.64 -1.76 -34.57
CA GLU A 72 11.19 -3.15 -34.51
C GLU A 72 11.38 -3.99 -33.21
N LYS A 73 10.85 -5.23 -33.31
CA LYS A 73 11.32 -6.58 -32.87
C LYS A 73 11.12 -7.00 -31.40
N GLU A 74 10.23 -7.96 -31.08
CA GLU A 74 10.25 -9.44 -31.33
C GLU A 74 11.29 -10.22 -30.50
N SER A 75 10.83 -11.11 -29.61
CA SER A 75 11.28 -12.51 -29.36
C SER A 75 10.70 -12.98 -28.01
N ASN A 76 9.74 -13.92 -27.98
CA ASN A 76 9.86 -15.38 -27.94
C ASN A 76 10.54 -15.95 -26.68
N LEU A 77 9.78 -16.76 -25.90
CA LEU A 77 10.04 -18.17 -25.52
C LEU A 77 9.43 -18.55 -24.14
N GLY A 78 8.31 -19.28 -24.19
CA GLY A 78 8.16 -20.66 -23.68
C GLY A 78 8.19 -21.00 -22.16
N PRO A 79 7.46 -22.06 -21.74
CA PRO A 79 6.81 -22.16 -20.43
C PRO A 79 7.37 -23.29 -19.55
N GLU A 80 7.29 -23.17 -18.22
CA GLU A 80 7.45 -24.32 -17.31
C GLU A 80 6.37 -24.27 -16.23
N GLN A 81 5.49 -25.28 -16.34
CA GLN A 81 4.55 -25.80 -15.37
C GLN A 81 5.10 -25.79 -13.93
N ILE A 82 4.21 -25.70 -12.92
CA ILE A 82 4.08 -26.69 -11.83
C ILE A 82 3.10 -26.15 -10.77
N ARG A 83 1.89 -26.74 -10.79
CA ARG A 83 1.22 -27.36 -9.63
C ARG A 83 1.00 -26.50 -8.38
N SER A 84 -0.19 -25.94 -8.29
CA SER A 84 -0.98 -25.90 -7.03
C SER A 84 -2.12 -26.91 -7.19
N PRO A 85 -2.73 -27.52 -6.15
CA PRO A 85 -3.61 -26.74 -5.26
C PRO A 85 -3.82 -27.32 -3.82
N ILE A 86 -4.73 -26.66 -3.08
CA ILE A 86 -5.49 -27.09 -1.88
C ILE A 86 -4.88 -26.55 -0.56
N ALA A 87 -5.58 -25.89 0.37
CA ALA A 87 -7.01 -25.72 0.67
C ALA A 87 -7.27 -24.32 1.29
N LEU A 88 -8.29 -23.60 0.82
CA LEU A 88 -9.63 -23.45 1.43
C LEU A 88 -9.70 -22.71 2.79
N SER A 89 -10.43 -21.60 2.72
CA SER A 89 -10.92 -20.67 3.73
C SER A 89 -11.23 -21.22 5.13
N SER A 90 -10.79 -20.47 6.14
CA SER A 90 -11.31 -20.54 7.51
C SER A 90 -12.14 -19.28 7.78
N GLY A 91 -13.43 -19.34 7.43
CA GLY A 91 -14.41 -18.30 7.75
C GLY A 91 -14.56 -18.10 9.26
N LEU A 92 -14.65 -16.83 9.66
CA LEU A 92 -14.76 -16.35 11.03
C LEU A 92 -16.06 -16.85 11.70
N ARG A 93 -16.01 -17.98 12.42
CA ARG A 93 -17.12 -18.45 13.27
C ARG A 93 -17.15 -17.64 14.56
N ARG A 94 -18.19 -16.83 14.73
CA ARG A 94 -18.54 -16.24 16.03
C ARG A 94 -18.87 -17.37 17.01
N ARG A 95 -18.14 -17.45 18.13
CA ARG A 95 -18.42 -18.37 19.24
C ARG A 95 -19.60 -17.82 20.04
N PHE A 96 -20.65 -18.62 20.23
CA PHE A 96 -21.64 -18.39 21.30
C PHE A 96 -21.11 -19.06 22.57
N THR A 97 -21.11 -18.33 23.68
CA THR A 97 -20.63 -18.76 24.99
C THR A 97 -21.74 -19.38 25.84
N VAL A 98 -21.40 -20.55 26.40
CA VAL A 98 -21.82 -21.15 27.69
C VAL A 98 -23.24 -21.74 27.76
N GLN A 99 -23.31 -23.08 27.89
CA GLN A 99 -23.83 -23.77 29.10
C GLN A 99 -23.54 -25.30 29.07
N LEU A 100 -22.92 -25.75 30.18
CA LEU A 100 -23.06 -27.01 30.92
C LEU A 100 -22.86 -28.41 30.27
N GLU A 101 -21.86 -29.12 30.82
CA GLU A 101 -21.70 -30.58 31.00
C GLU A 101 -22.00 -31.58 29.87
N ALA A 102 -20.94 -32.25 29.39
CA ALA A 102 -20.82 -33.72 29.38
C ALA A 102 -19.50 -34.13 28.69
N GLU A 103 -18.52 -34.46 29.52
CA GLU A 103 -17.55 -35.54 29.38
C GLU A 103 -17.37 -36.20 27.97
N ARG A 104 -16.21 -35.97 27.34
CA ARG A 104 -15.31 -37.02 26.81
C ARG A 104 -13.99 -36.42 26.25
N PRO A 105 -12.84 -37.10 26.44
CA PRO A 105 -11.53 -36.53 26.17
C PRO A 105 -11.14 -36.71 24.72
N ILE A 106 -10.82 -35.63 24.02
CA ILE A 106 -10.22 -35.70 22.68
C ILE A 106 -8.94 -34.87 22.70
N HIS A 107 -7.84 -35.60 22.84
CA HIS A 107 -6.50 -35.31 22.33
C HIS A 107 -6.05 -33.85 22.46
N GLU A 108 -5.46 -33.54 23.61
CA GLU A 108 -4.56 -32.42 23.80
C GLU A 108 -3.34 -32.62 22.89
N LYS A 109 -3.46 -32.22 21.62
CA LYS A 109 -2.28 -31.80 20.88
C LYS A 109 -1.94 -30.42 21.41
N GLU A 110 -1.07 -30.44 22.42
CA GLU A 110 -0.24 -29.33 22.85
C GLU A 110 0.38 -28.67 21.60
N ILE A 111 -0.36 -27.71 21.04
CA ILE A 111 0.22 -26.77 20.09
C ILE A 111 1.17 -25.98 20.97
N ASN A 112 2.45 -26.34 20.90
CA ASN A 112 3.54 -25.57 21.46
C ASN A 112 3.51 -24.17 20.83
N CYS A 113 2.66 -23.29 21.37
CA CYS A 113 2.57 -21.86 21.11
C CYS A 113 3.76 -21.13 21.77
N GLY A 114 4.97 -21.64 21.59
CA GLY A 114 6.20 -21.10 22.18
C GLY A 114 7.39 -21.07 21.21
N GLY A 115 7.27 -21.69 20.04
CA GLY A 115 8.30 -21.61 19.00
C GLY A 115 8.15 -20.33 18.18
N PRO A 116 9.24 -19.64 17.80
CA PRO A 116 9.19 -18.55 16.84
C PRO A 116 8.43 -19.01 15.60
N LEU A 117 7.38 -18.27 15.22
CA LEU A 117 6.70 -18.49 13.95
C LEU A 117 7.76 -18.46 12.85
N ARG A 118 7.89 -19.56 12.09
CA ARG A 118 8.87 -19.67 10.99
C ARG A 118 8.38 -18.79 9.84
N LEU A 119 8.67 -17.50 9.95
CA LEU A 119 8.49 -16.53 8.89
C LEU A 119 9.60 -16.74 7.87
N ASP A 120 9.27 -16.61 6.59
CA ASP A 120 10.29 -16.55 5.56
C ASP A 120 11.11 -15.24 5.69
N ALA A 121 12.30 -15.21 5.11
CA ALA A 121 13.21 -14.08 5.23
C ALA A 121 12.62 -12.77 4.67
N ALA A 122 11.75 -12.86 3.66
CA ALA A 122 11.13 -11.69 3.05
C ALA A 122 10.03 -11.10 3.95
N ALA A 123 9.22 -11.96 4.58
CA ALA A 123 8.20 -11.59 5.55
C ALA A 123 8.82 -10.97 6.81
N GLN A 124 9.93 -11.53 7.29
CA GLN A 124 10.66 -10.97 8.42
C GLN A 124 11.23 -9.58 8.08
N ALA A 125 11.82 -9.39 6.89
CA ALA A 125 12.28 -8.09 6.44
C ALA A 125 11.13 -7.08 6.29
N HIS A 126 9.98 -7.51 5.80
CA HIS A 126 8.80 -6.65 5.67
C HIS A 126 8.29 -6.17 7.04
N ILE A 127 8.19 -7.07 8.02
CA ILE A 127 7.80 -6.73 9.39
C ILE A 127 8.82 -5.78 10.01
N GLU A 128 10.11 -6.06 9.82
CA GLU A 128 11.19 -5.23 10.35
C GLU A 128 11.18 -3.81 9.75
N ASN A 129 10.94 -3.69 8.45
CA ASN A 129 10.79 -2.38 7.79
C ASN A 129 9.60 -1.60 8.36
N HIS A 130 8.46 -2.26 8.59
CA HIS A 130 7.31 -1.62 9.24
C HIS A 130 7.60 -1.21 10.68
N ARG A 131 8.30 -2.06 11.44
CA ARG A 131 8.73 -1.75 12.82
C ARG A 131 9.62 -0.51 12.84
N LYS A 132 10.64 -0.49 12.00
CA LYS A 132 11.57 0.64 11.89
C LYS A 132 10.83 1.93 11.49
N LEU A 133 9.94 1.87 10.50
CA LEU A 133 9.15 3.03 10.08
C LEU A 133 8.29 3.58 11.22
N GLN A 134 7.71 2.72 12.05
CA GLN A 134 6.92 3.14 13.21
C GLN A 134 7.79 3.80 14.29
N GLU A 135 8.98 3.28 14.52
CA GLU A 135 9.95 3.86 15.47
C GLU A 135 10.44 5.23 15.01
N ASP A 136 10.90 5.33 13.75
CA ASP A 136 11.37 6.59 13.17
C ASP A 136 10.26 7.67 13.23
N LEU A 137 9.02 7.32 12.86
CA LEU A 137 7.88 8.24 12.95
C LEU A 137 7.57 8.64 14.40
N THR A 138 7.70 7.71 15.35
CA THR A 138 7.47 8.00 16.77
C THR A 138 8.49 9.00 17.30
N ASP A 139 9.76 8.83 16.95
CA ASP A 139 10.84 9.74 17.32
C ASP A 139 10.61 11.15 16.74
N GLU A 140 10.22 11.24 15.46
CA GLU A 140 9.90 12.52 14.82
C GLU A 140 8.71 13.23 15.48
N ILE A 141 7.64 12.49 15.81
CA ILE A 141 6.47 13.07 16.51
C ILE A 141 6.86 13.58 17.89
N VAL A 142 7.68 12.83 18.64
CA VAL A 142 8.16 13.25 19.97
C VAL A 142 9.03 14.51 19.85
N GLU A 143 9.91 14.56 18.85
CA GLU A 143 10.73 15.75 18.60
C GLU A 143 9.86 16.96 18.27
N LEU A 144 8.91 16.83 17.34
CA LEU A 144 7.99 17.90 16.97
C LEU A 144 7.15 18.38 18.16
N ALA A 145 6.67 17.48 19.02
CA ALA A 145 5.93 17.83 20.22
C ALA A 145 6.79 18.64 21.20
N CYS A 146 8.06 18.25 21.39
CA CYS A 146 9.02 19.02 22.19
C CYS A 146 9.27 20.40 21.59
N GLN A 147 9.51 20.50 20.28
CA GLN A 147 9.70 21.79 19.61
C GLN A 147 8.45 22.69 19.73
N LEU A 148 7.25 22.12 19.58
CA LEU A 148 6.00 22.87 19.72
C LEU A 148 5.83 23.40 21.14
N LYS A 149 6.09 22.57 22.15
CA LYS A 149 6.07 22.96 23.56
C LYS A 149 7.07 24.08 23.85
N ASP A 150 8.32 23.94 23.39
CA ASP A 150 9.36 24.93 23.64
C ASP A 150 9.06 26.27 22.94
N ARG A 151 8.56 26.23 21.70
CA ARG A 151 8.12 27.43 20.97
C ARG A 151 6.92 28.10 21.64
N SER A 152 5.94 27.32 22.07
CA SER A 152 4.78 27.82 22.81
C SER A 152 5.19 28.48 24.12
N LEU A 153 6.14 27.88 24.85
CA LEU A 153 6.69 28.44 26.07
C LEU A 153 7.40 29.79 25.82
N MET A 154 8.31 29.84 24.83
CA MET A 154 9.02 31.07 24.47
C MET A 154 8.05 32.19 24.06
N MET A 155 7.00 31.87 23.30
CA MET A 155 5.99 32.83 22.89
C MET A 155 5.23 33.39 24.09
N ASN A 156 4.77 32.53 25.01
CA ASN A 156 4.07 32.98 26.23
C ASN A 156 4.97 33.87 27.10
N GLN A 157 6.25 33.50 27.27
CA GLN A 157 7.21 34.33 27.98
C GLN A 157 7.39 35.70 27.30
N SER A 158 7.48 35.73 25.97
CA SER A 158 7.59 36.98 25.24
C SER A 158 6.37 37.89 25.45
N VAL A 159 5.16 37.32 25.43
CA VAL A 159 3.92 38.08 25.69
C VAL A 159 3.92 38.64 27.11
N GLN A 160 4.25 37.81 28.11
CA GLN A 160 4.32 38.24 29.49
C GLN A 160 5.33 39.38 29.69
N VAL A 161 6.50 39.29 29.07
CA VAL A 161 7.52 40.36 29.13
C VAL A 161 7.00 41.66 28.52
N THR A 162 6.28 41.60 27.39
CA THR A 162 5.69 42.82 26.80
C THR A 162 4.60 43.42 27.68
N GLU A 163 3.76 42.59 28.31
CA GLU A 163 2.71 43.05 29.23
C GLU A 163 3.30 43.72 30.49
N GLU A 164 4.37 43.16 31.05
CA GLU A 164 5.07 43.77 32.18
C GLU A 164 5.65 45.15 31.80
N VAL A 165 6.32 45.24 30.64
CA VAL A 165 6.88 46.52 30.15
C VAL A 165 5.80 47.57 29.94
N ASP A 166 4.67 47.19 29.34
CA ASP A 166 3.54 48.10 29.11
C ASP A 166 2.91 48.57 30.44
N LEU A 167 2.75 47.69 31.43
CA LEU A 167 2.27 48.07 32.77
C LEU A 167 3.23 49.06 33.44
N PHE A 168 4.54 48.77 33.44
CA PHE A 168 5.54 49.67 34.01
C PHE A 168 5.55 51.04 33.32
N PHE A 169 5.33 51.09 32.00
CA PHE A 169 5.24 52.35 31.28
C PHE A 169 3.99 53.16 31.65
N VAL A 170 2.84 52.50 31.82
CA VAL A 170 1.60 53.15 32.27
C VAL A 170 1.75 53.69 33.70
N ASP A 171 2.32 52.89 34.61
CA ASP A 171 2.56 53.29 36.01
C ASP A 171 3.60 54.41 36.14
N ALA A 172 4.57 54.51 35.21
CA ALA A 172 5.57 55.57 35.22
C ALA A 172 5.07 56.91 34.64
N VAL A 173 3.96 56.89 33.88
CA VAL A 173 3.37 58.06 33.22
C VAL A 173 2.21 58.66 34.02
N MET A 174 1.59 57.90 34.93
CA MET A 174 0.60 58.39 35.91
C MET A 174 1.25 58.99 37.16
#